data_AF-A0A428X7I4-F1
#
_entry.id   AF-A0A428X7I4-F1
#
_cell.length_a   1.000
_cell.length_b   1.000
_cell.length_c   1.000
_cell.angle_alpha   90.00
_cell.angle_beta   90.00
_cell.angle_gamma   90.00
#
_symmetry.space_group_name_H-M   'P 1'
#
loop_
_entity.id
_entity.type
_entity.pdbx_description
1 polymer ?
#
loop_
_entity_poly.entity_id
_entity_poly.type
_entity_poly.pdbx_seq_one_letter_code
_entity_poly.pdbx_strand_id
1 'polypeptide(L)'
;SALFGTPLPSFWLVPEAALTLPFLLLFRLTCYYYRKAYYRAFWLSPPACAVPDAHEKYTGETRFPLIFQNLHRYAFYAAGIISLINTWDAVIAFRSGEEFGFGLGNVILVGNVVMLWLYTLSCHSCRHIVGGRLKHFSKHPVRYRFWVFVSKLNARHMQLAWITLGTLALTDFYIMALAAGWWPDLRFIN
;
A
#
# COMPACT_ATOMS: atom_id res chain seq x y z
N SER A 1 -9.83 10.95 2.73
CA SER A 1 -10.67 11.25 1.57
C SER A 1 -11.54 12.43 1.87
N ALA A 2 -11.28 13.57 1.21
CA ALA A 2 -12.00 14.82 1.44
C ALA A 2 -13.53 14.69 1.29
N LEU A 3 -13.98 13.71 0.50
CA LEU A 3 -15.40 13.40 0.28
C LEU A 3 -16.14 12.91 1.54
N PHE A 4 -15.45 12.20 2.44
CA PHE A 4 -16.06 11.61 3.64
C PHE A 4 -15.86 12.49 4.89
N GLY A 5 -15.33 13.71 4.71
CA GLY A 5 -15.02 14.64 5.78
C GLY A 5 -13.77 14.25 6.59
N THR A 6 -13.44 15.12 7.53
CA THR A 6 -12.32 15.00 8.47
C THR A 6 -12.92 14.75 9.86
N PRO A 7 -13.27 13.49 10.22
CA PRO A 7 -13.97 13.20 11.47
C PRO A 7 -13.10 13.40 12.72
N LEU A 8 -11.79 13.59 12.54
CA LEU A 8 -10.83 13.87 13.60
C LEU A 8 -10.62 15.38 13.72
N PRO A 9 -10.42 15.92 14.94
CA PRO A 9 -10.12 17.34 15.12
C PRO A 9 -8.81 17.68 14.40
N SER A 10 -8.77 18.84 13.74
CA SER A 10 -7.57 19.35 13.07
C SER A 10 -6.50 19.69 14.09
N PHE A 11 -5.62 18.73 14.34
CA PHE A 11 -4.47 18.87 15.21
C PHE A 11 -3.22 18.81 14.35
N TRP A 12 -2.28 19.73 14.56
CA TRP A 12 -1.05 19.87 13.77
C TRP A 12 -0.21 18.58 13.63
N LEU A 13 -0.38 17.61 14.53
CA LEU A 13 0.32 16.33 14.52
C LEU A 13 -0.49 15.17 13.91
N VAL A 14 -1.79 15.35 13.68
CA VAL A 14 -2.69 14.31 13.16
C VAL A 14 -2.92 14.59 11.67
N PRO A 15 -2.32 13.81 10.75
CA PRO A 15 -2.58 13.99 9.34
C PRO A 15 -4.05 13.67 9.04
N GLU A 16 -4.62 14.32 8.01
CA GLU A 16 -6.01 14.08 7.59
C GLU A 16 -6.28 12.62 7.17
N ALA A 17 -5.22 11.88 6.84
CA ALA A 17 -5.27 10.45 6.57
C ALA A 17 -5.21 9.56 7.83
N ALA A 18 -5.20 10.12 9.05
CA ALA A 18 -4.98 9.39 10.30
C ALA A 18 -5.96 8.25 10.55
N LEU A 19 -7.18 8.29 9.99
CA LEU A 19 -8.11 7.18 10.05
C LEU A 19 -7.67 5.97 9.20
N THR A 20 -7.09 6.23 8.02
CA THR A 20 -6.64 5.19 7.08
C THR A 20 -5.23 4.69 7.37
N LEU A 21 -4.42 5.53 8.04
CA LEU A 21 -3.00 5.30 8.30
C LEU A 21 -2.73 4.03 9.14
N PRO A 22 -3.48 3.71 10.21
CA PRO A 22 -3.30 2.46 10.95
C PRO A 22 -3.48 1.22 10.06
N PHE A 23 -4.46 1.21 9.15
CA PHE A 23 -4.71 0.08 8.27
C PHE A 23 -3.59 -0.08 7.23
N LEU A 24 -3.12 1.02 6.65
CA LEU A 24 -2.01 1.01 5.69
C LEU A 24 -0.68 0.64 6.36
N LEU A 25 -0.43 1.13 7.57
CA LEU A 25 0.72 0.74 8.38
C LEU A 25 0.67 -0.74 8.74
N LEU A 26 -0.49 -1.23 9.19
CA LEU A 26 -0.66 -2.64 9.49
C LEU A 26 -0.39 -3.49 8.25
N PHE A 27 -0.92 -3.11 7.08
CA PHE A 27 -0.66 -3.80 5.82
C PHE A 27 0.83 -3.86 5.46
N ARG A 28 1.58 -2.76 5.67
CA ARG A 28 3.02 -2.71 5.45
C ARG A 28 3.80 -3.52 6.48
N LEU A 29 3.62 -3.24 7.77
CA LEU A 29 4.41 -3.84 8.86
C LEU A 29 4.19 -5.35 8.99
N THR A 30 3.02 -5.86 8.60
CA THR A 30 2.74 -7.30 8.61
C THR A 30 3.14 -8.02 7.32
N CYS A 31 3.64 -7.28 6.32
CA CYS A 31 4.02 -7.87 5.05
C CYS A 31 5.32 -8.68 5.17
N TYR A 32 5.49 -9.65 4.28
CA TYR A 32 6.64 -10.55 4.28
C TYR A 32 7.99 -9.82 4.21
N TYR A 33 8.07 -8.72 3.45
CA TYR A 33 9.30 -7.93 3.32
C TYR A 33 9.67 -7.25 4.64
N TYR A 34 8.74 -6.52 5.27
CA TYR A 34 9.01 -5.87 6.55
C TYR A 34 9.30 -6.91 7.64
N ARG A 35 8.53 -8.02 7.67
CA ARG A 35 8.78 -9.17 8.55
C ARG A 35 10.22 -9.64 8.51
N LYS A 36 10.72 -9.89 7.30
CA LYS A 36 12.11 -10.29 7.10
C LYS A 36 13.09 -9.26 7.65
N ALA A 37 12.84 -7.97 7.46
CA ALA A 37 13.73 -6.91 7.92
C ALA A 37 13.82 -6.86 9.45
N TYR A 38 12.69 -6.76 10.16
CA TYR A 38 12.72 -6.63 11.62
C TYR A 38 12.99 -7.97 12.32
N TYR A 39 12.68 -9.13 11.71
CA TYR A 39 13.11 -10.44 12.23
C TYR A 39 14.62 -10.60 12.22
N ARG A 40 15.28 -10.10 11.17
CA ARG A 40 16.75 -10.16 11.06
C ARG A 40 17.44 -9.12 11.92
N ALA A 41 16.93 -7.90 11.94
CA ALA A 41 17.58 -6.78 12.62
C ALA A 41 17.35 -6.78 14.14
N PHE A 42 16.15 -7.14 14.61
CA PHE A 42 15.79 -7.04 16.03
C PHE A 42 15.60 -8.39 16.70
N TRP A 43 15.07 -9.39 15.99
CA TRP A 43 14.88 -10.75 16.52
C TRP A 43 16.05 -11.70 16.21
N LEU A 44 17.01 -11.32 15.36
CA LEU A 44 18.14 -12.18 15.01
C LEU A 44 17.71 -13.62 14.61
N SER A 45 16.60 -13.76 13.87
CA SER A 45 15.98 -15.07 13.57
C SER A 45 15.82 -15.39 12.08
N PRO A 46 16.78 -16.08 11.46
CA PRO A 46 18.22 -15.89 11.64
C PRO A 46 18.69 -14.62 10.92
N PRO A 47 19.73 -13.91 11.40
CA PRO A 47 20.15 -12.63 10.82
C PRO A 47 20.71 -12.78 9.39
N ALA A 48 21.36 -13.90 9.10
CA ALA A 48 21.86 -14.26 7.78
C ALA A 48 21.74 -15.77 7.53
N CYS A 49 21.81 -16.20 6.27
CA CYS A 49 21.67 -17.62 5.90
C CYS A 49 22.75 -18.53 6.52
N ALA A 50 23.92 -17.97 6.85
CA ALA A 50 25.03 -18.71 7.45
C ALA A 50 25.16 -18.50 8.96
N VAL A 51 24.31 -17.68 9.58
CA VAL A 51 24.39 -17.35 11.00
C VAL A 51 23.22 -18.04 11.72
N PRO A 52 23.49 -18.84 12.77
CA PRO A 52 22.43 -19.49 13.51
C PRO A 52 21.49 -18.46 14.15
N ASP A 53 20.24 -18.86 14.37
CA ASP A 53 19.28 -18.07 15.12
C ASP A 53 19.82 -17.81 16.54
N ALA A 54 19.65 -16.59 17.05
CA ALA A 54 20.03 -16.29 18.42
C ALA A 54 19.16 -17.02 19.45
N HIS A 55 17.97 -17.49 19.03
CA HIS A 55 17.01 -18.16 19.88
C HIS A 55 17.21 -19.69 19.89
N GLU A 56 17.30 -20.29 21.08
CA GLU A 56 17.32 -21.75 21.23
C GLU A 56 15.98 -22.41 20.85
N LYS A 57 14.87 -21.69 21.03
CA LYS A 57 13.51 -22.17 20.75
C LYS A 57 12.72 -21.14 19.96
N TYR A 58 12.26 -21.54 18.78
CA TYR A 58 11.37 -20.73 17.96
C TYR A 58 9.93 -20.85 18.48
N THR A 59 9.43 -19.78 19.11
CA THR A 59 8.02 -19.70 19.57
C THR A 59 7.05 -19.35 18.44
N GLY A 60 7.57 -18.91 17.28
CA GLY A 60 6.80 -18.64 16.08
C GLY A 60 5.84 -17.45 16.16
N GLU A 61 5.01 -17.32 15.13
CA GLU A 61 4.00 -16.27 14.97
C GLU A 61 2.71 -16.53 15.77
N THR A 62 2.75 -17.45 16.75
CA THR A 62 1.57 -17.87 17.52
C THR A 62 1.44 -17.16 18.86
N ARG A 63 2.45 -16.38 19.28
CA ARG A 63 2.46 -15.65 20.56
C ARG A 63 2.53 -14.14 20.34
N PHE A 64 1.96 -13.37 21.26
CA PHE A 64 2.08 -11.92 21.30
C PHE A 64 3.57 -11.50 21.39
N PRO A 65 4.04 -10.51 20.60
CA PRO A 65 3.30 -9.66 19.65
C PRO A 65 3.23 -10.21 18.21
N LEU A 66 3.92 -11.31 17.90
CA LEU A 66 4.02 -11.86 16.53
C LEU A 66 2.71 -12.43 15.99
N ILE A 67 1.70 -12.66 16.83
CA ILE A 67 0.36 -13.05 16.39
C ILE A 67 -0.28 -12.04 15.42
N PHE A 68 0.09 -10.75 15.53
CA PHE A 68 -0.47 -9.72 14.66
C PHE A 68 -0.09 -9.89 13.18
N GLN A 69 0.93 -10.70 12.91
CA GLN A 69 1.37 -11.06 11.57
C GLN A 69 0.28 -11.74 10.74
N ASN A 70 -0.65 -12.44 11.40
CA ASN A 70 -1.80 -13.05 10.74
C ASN A 70 -2.82 -12.01 10.26
N LEU A 71 -2.80 -10.77 10.78
CA LEU A 71 -3.72 -9.72 10.34
C LEU A 71 -3.39 -9.21 8.94
N HIS A 72 -2.24 -9.54 8.36
CA HIS A 72 -1.87 -9.10 7.01
C HIS A 72 -2.96 -9.41 5.98
N ARG A 73 -3.62 -10.56 6.09
CA ARG A 73 -4.72 -10.95 5.20
C ARG A 73 -5.92 -10.01 5.33
N TYR A 74 -6.27 -9.59 6.53
CA TYR A 74 -7.37 -8.65 6.76
C TYR A 74 -6.99 -7.22 6.36
N ALA A 75 -5.76 -6.82 6.68
CA ALA A 75 -5.20 -5.54 6.28
C ALA A 75 -5.11 -5.40 4.75
N PHE A 76 -4.88 -6.48 4.02
CA PHE A 76 -4.93 -6.50 2.55
C PHE A 76 -6.32 -6.11 2.01
N TYR A 77 -7.41 -6.62 2.60
CA TYR A 77 -8.76 -6.23 2.18
C TYR A 77 -9.05 -4.76 2.49
N ALA A 78 -8.65 -4.29 3.68
CA ALA A 78 -8.76 -2.88 4.04
C ALA A 78 -7.95 -1.98 3.09
N ALA A 79 -6.71 -2.36 2.75
CA ALA A 79 -5.86 -1.65 1.80
C ALA A 79 -6.47 -1.62 0.39
N GLY A 80 -7.14 -2.69 -0.03
CA GLY A 80 -7.90 -2.74 -1.28
C GLY A 80 -9.07 -1.74 -1.29
N ILE A 81 -9.84 -1.67 -0.21
CA ILE A 81 -10.94 -0.69 -0.06
C ILE A 81 -10.39 0.74 -0.08
N ILE A 82 -9.33 1.02 0.68
CA ILE A 82 -8.69 2.34 0.69
C ILE A 82 -8.16 2.70 -0.71
N SER A 83 -7.60 1.74 -1.45
CA SER A 83 -7.13 1.96 -2.83
C SER A 83 -8.30 2.30 -3.77
N LEU A 84 -9.45 1.65 -3.61
CA LEU A 84 -10.67 1.97 -4.37
C LEU A 84 -11.16 3.39 -4.05
N ILE A 85 -11.19 3.77 -2.77
CA ILE A 85 -11.56 5.11 -2.34
C ILE A 85 -10.60 6.15 -2.93
N ASN A 86 -9.29 5.93 -2.86
CA ASN A 86 -8.30 6.83 -3.46
C ASN A 86 -8.44 6.91 -4.99
N THR A 87 -8.85 5.82 -5.64
CA THR A 87 -9.14 5.83 -7.08
C THR A 87 -10.35 6.71 -7.39
N TRP A 88 -11.39 6.63 -6.56
CA TRP A 88 -12.57 7.49 -6.68
C TRP A 88 -12.24 8.96 -6.45
N ASP A 89 -11.47 9.27 -5.40
CA ASP A 89 -11.00 10.62 -5.11
C ASP A 89 -10.16 11.18 -6.27
N ALA A 90 -9.28 10.37 -6.87
CA ALA A 90 -8.49 10.77 -8.03
C ALA A 90 -9.34 11.02 -9.28
N VAL A 91 -10.44 10.30 -9.49
CA VAL A 91 -11.37 10.54 -10.61
C VAL A 91 -12.17 11.83 -10.37
N ILE A 92 -12.63 12.07 -9.14
CA ILE A 92 -13.34 13.30 -8.79
C ILE A 92 -12.43 14.53 -8.91
N ALA A 93 -11.14 14.40 -8.63
CA ALA A 93 -10.17 15.50 -8.72
C ALA A 93 -10.06 16.12 -10.13
N PHE A 94 -10.50 15.41 -11.18
CA PHE A 94 -10.59 15.95 -12.55
C PHE A 94 -11.81 16.86 -12.77
N ARG A 95 -12.73 16.98 -11.80
CA ARG A 95 -13.90 17.87 -11.90
C ARG A 95 -13.66 19.14 -11.10
N SER A 96 -13.65 20.29 -11.78
CA SER A 96 -13.55 21.62 -11.18
C SER A 96 -14.93 22.30 -11.24
N GLY A 97 -15.88 21.86 -10.40
CA GLY A 97 -17.27 22.27 -10.51
C GLY A 97 -18.03 21.46 -11.57
N GLU A 98 -18.66 22.13 -12.55
CA GLU A 98 -19.30 21.47 -13.70
C GLU A 98 -18.32 21.14 -14.84
N GLU A 99 -17.12 21.73 -14.82
CA GLU A 99 -16.14 21.64 -15.90
C GLU A 99 -15.00 20.64 -15.61
N PHE A 100 -14.35 20.18 -16.67
CA PHE A 100 -13.21 19.26 -16.60
C PHE A 100 -11.91 20.04 -16.37
N GLY A 101 -11.35 19.91 -15.17
CA GLY A 101 -10.08 20.52 -14.80
C GLY A 101 -8.95 19.51 -14.86
N PHE A 102 -7.86 19.83 -15.58
CA PHE A 102 -6.66 19.01 -15.63
C PHE A 102 -5.44 19.82 -15.22
N GLY A 103 -4.65 19.28 -14.30
CA GLY A 103 -3.50 19.96 -13.73
C GLY A 103 -2.45 18.97 -13.24
N LEU A 104 -1.32 19.51 -12.78
CA LEU A 104 -0.22 18.73 -12.24
C LEU A 104 -0.65 17.91 -11.01
N GLY A 105 -1.54 18.46 -10.17
CA GLY A 105 -2.12 17.71 -9.05
C GLY A 105 -2.82 16.42 -9.46
N ASN A 106 -3.55 16.43 -10.58
CA ASN A 106 -4.21 15.24 -11.12
C ASN A 106 -3.19 14.17 -11.57
N VAL A 107 -2.10 14.59 -12.23
CA VAL A 107 -1.03 13.67 -12.65
C VAL A 107 -0.37 13.01 -11.42
N ILE A 108 -0.07 13.80 -10.39
CA ILE A 108 0.52 13.30 -9.14
C ILE A 108 -0.42 12.33 -8.42
N LEU A 109 -1.72 12.67 -8.32
CA LEU A 109 -2.73 11.82 -7.71
C LEU A 109 -2.92 10.49 -8.44
N VAL A 110 -3.08 10.52 -9.77
CA VAL A 110 -3.23 9.30 -10.57
C VAL A 110 -1.96 8.45 -10.49
N GLY A 111 -0.78 9.06 -10.58
CA GLY A 111 0.50 8.37 -10.42
C GLY A 111 0.58 7.66 -9.07
N ASN A 112 0.17 8.32 -7.98
CA ASN A 112 0.11 7.74 -6.65
C ASN A 112 -0.83 6.53 -6.58
N VAL A 113 -2.07 6.67 -7.08
CA VAL A 113 -3.08 5.61 -7.10
C VAL A 113 -2.61 4.40 -7.89
N VAL A 114 -2.00 4.61 -9.06
CA VAL A 114 -1.44 3.52 -9.87
C VAL A 114 -0.35 2.77 -9.09
N MET A 115 0.55 3.49 -8.42
CA MET A 115 1.60 2.86 -7.62
C MET A 115 1.03 2.11 -6.41
N LEU A 116 -0.01 2.64 -5.75
CA LEU A 116 -0.72 1.95 -4.66
C LEU A 116 -1.35 0.64 -5.15
N TRP A 117 -1.98 0.63 -6.33
CA TRP A 117 -2.52 -0.60 -6.92
C TRP A 117 -1.43 -1.61 -7.25
N LEU A 118 -0.32 -1.18 -7.87
CA LEU A 118 0.81 -2.06 -8.16
C LEU A 118 1.39 -2.68 -6.89
N TYR A 119 1.51 -1.90 -5.81
CA TYR A 119 1.97 -2.42 -4.51
C TYR A 119 0.97 -3.41 -3.90
N THR A 120 -0.32 -3.09 -3.90
CA THR A 120 -1.38 -3.98 -3.39
C THR A 120 -1.44 -5.29 -4.17
N LEU A 121 -1.42 -5.23 -5.51
CA LEU A 121 -1.49 -6.41 -6.37
C LEU A 121 -0.21 -7.25 -6.36
N SER A 122 0.95 -6.67 -6.06
CA SER A 122 2.23 -7.40 -5.99
C SER A 122 2.40 -8.22 -4.70
N CYS A 123 1.47 -8.17 -3.74
CA CYS A 123 1.64 -8.85 -2.46
C CYS A 123 1.46 -10.39 -2.56
N HIS A 124 2.05 -11.12 -1.61
CA HIS A 124 1.90 -12.58 -1.51
C HIS A 124 0.44 -12.99 -1.28
N SER A 125 -0.33 -12.20 -0.53
CA SER A 125 -1.76 -12.43 -0.30
C SER A 125 -2.55 -12.42 -1.61
N CYS A 126 -2.28 -11.46 -2.51
CA CYS A 126 -2.91 -11.38 -3.82
C CYS A 126 -2.54 -12.61 -4.67
N ARG A 127 -1.26 -13.00 -4.69
CA ARG A 127 -0.80 -14.22 -5.39
C ARG A 127 -1.52 -15.48 -4.88
N HIS A 128 -1.70 -15.59 -3.57
CA HIS A 128 -2.43 -16.70 -2.95
C HIS A 128 -3.93 -16.66 -3.28
N ILE A 129 -4.57 -15.50 -3.36
CA ILE A 129 -5.98 -15.38 -3.77
C ILE A 129 -6.16 -15.80 -5.24
N VAL A 130 -5.26 -15.38 -6.13
CA VAL A 130 -5.37 -15.66 -7.57
C VAL A 130 -5.00 -17.11 -7.92
N GLY A 131 -3.94 -17.65 -7.30
CA GLY A 131 -3.42 -18.99 -7.58
C GLY A 131 -3.86 -20.08 -6.60
N GLY A 132 -4.49 -19.71 -5.50
CA GLY A 132 -4.82 -20.63 -4.41
C GLY A 132 -5.80 -21.71 -4.84
N ARG A 133 -5.58 -22.93 -4.34
CA ARG A 133 -6.42 -24.12 -4.58
C ARG A 133 -6.53 -24.56 -6.05
N LEU A 134 -5.70 -24.04 -6.96
CA LEU A 134 -5.62 -24.55 -8.33
C LEU A 134 -4.90 -25.90 -8.35
N LYS A 135 -5.62 -26.97 -8.72
CA LYS A 135 -5.06 -28.32 -8.90
C LYS A 135 -4.54 -28.57 -10.32
N HIS A 136 -5.06 -27.83 -11.31
CA HIS A 136 -4.69 -27.97 -12.73
C HIS A 136 -4.56 -26.59 -13.37
N PHE A 137 -3.36 -26.21 -13.79
CA PHE A 137 -3.14 -24.92 -14.48
C PHE A 137 -3.66 -24.93 -15.92
N SER A 138 -3.62 -26.08 -16.60
CA SER A 138 -4.09 -26.24 -17.98
C SER A 138 -5.59 -26.00 -18.14
N LYS A 139 -6.40 -26.36 -17.14
CA LYS A 139 -7.87 -26.18 -17.14
C LYS A 139 -8.32 -24.77 -16.76
N HIS A 140 -7.40 -23.93 -16.27
CA HIS A 140 -7.70 -22.56 -15.81
C HIS A 140 -6.71 -21.54 -16.38
N PRO A 141 -6.63 -21.37 -17.71
CA PRO A 141 -5.62 -20.54 -18.37
C PRO A 141 -5.71 -19.07 -17.96
N VAL A 142 -6.90 -18.52 -17.74
CA VAL A 142 -7.09 -17.13 -17.31
C VAL A 142 -6.50 -16.90 -15.92
N ARG A 143 -6.84 -17.76 -14.94
CA ARG A 143 -6.29 -17.67 -13.59
C ARG A 143 -4.78 -17.87 -13.57
N TYR A 144 -4.27 -18.79 -14.39
CA TYR A 144 -2.83 -18.99 -14.55
C TYR A 144 -2.15 -17.73 -15.10
N ARG A 145 -2.71 -17.08 -16.13
CA ARG A 145 -2.16 -15.80 -16.67
C ARG A 145 -2.14 -14.70 -15.61
N PHE A 146 -3.21 -14.52 -14.85
CA PHE A 146 -3.23 -13.57 -13.73
C PHE A 146 -2.21 -13.94 -12.65
N TRP A 147 -2.09 -15.21 -12.29
CA TRP A 147 -1.11 -15.66 -11.33
C TRP A 147 0.32 -15.40 -11.80
N VAL A 148 0.63 -15.64 -13.08
CA VAL A 148 1.94 -15.31 -13.68
C VAL A 148 2.19 -13.80 -13.63
N PHE A 149 1.21 -12.98 -13.97
CA PHE A 149 1.32 -11.52 -13.88
C PHE A 149 1.62 -11.05 -12.44
N VAL A 150 0.81 -11.48 -11.48
CA VAL A 150 1.01 -11.17 -10.05
C VAL A 150 2.36 -11.70 -9.56
N SER A 151 2.78 -12.88 -10.01
CA SER A 151 4.08 -13.48 -9.66
C SER A 151 5.25 -12.63 -10.17
N LYS A 152 5.15 -12.06 -11.38
CA LYS A 152 6.15 -11.13 -11.92
C LYS A 152 6.21 -9.84 -11.11
N LEU A 153 5.05 -9.27 -10.74
CA LEU A 153 4.99 -8.08 -9.90
C LEU A 153 5.53 -8.34 -8.49
N ASN A 154 5.24 -9.51 -7.92
CA ASN A 154 5.67 -9.90 -6.57
C ASN A 154 7.20 -9.95 -6.43
N ALA A 155 7.94 -10.32 -7.47
CA ALA A 155 9.40 -10.27 -7.47
C ALA A 155 9.95 -8.84 -7.22
N ARG A 156 9.18 -7.81 -7.58
CA ARG A 156 9.52 -6.39 -7.37
C ARG A 156 8.74 -5.75 -6.23
N HIS A 157 8.07 -6.54 -5.39
CA HIS A 157 7.22 -6.02 -4.31
C HIS A 157 7.96 -5.06 -3.37
N MET A 158 9.23 -5.36 -3.04
CA MET A 158 10.07 -4.47 -2.24
C MET A 158 10.29 -3.11 -2.92
N GLN A 159 10.61 -3.10 -4.22
CA GLN A 159 10.83 -1.87 -4.97
C GLN A 159 9.54 -1.04 -5.04
N LEU A 160 8.41 -1.69 -5.30
CA LEU A 160 7.09 -1.04 -5.31
C LEU A 160 6.71 -0.48 -3.92
N ALA A 161 7.13 -1.12 -2.83
CA ALA A 161 6.91 -0.63 -1.47
C ALA A 161 7.62 0.72 -1.21
N TRP A 162 8.83 0.88 -1.72
CA TRP A 162 9.60 2.12 -1.61
C TRP A 162 9.10 3.20 -2.57
N ILE A 163 8.80 2.83 -3.82
CA ILE A 163 8.22 3.77 -4.80
C ILE A 163 6.92 4.34 -4.26
N THR A 164 6.03 3.51 -3.69
CA THR A 164 4.78 3.99 -3.10
C THR A 164 4.97 4.91 -1.90
N LEU A 165 6.01 4.70 -1.08
CA LEU A 165 6.31 5.65 0.01
C LEU A 165 6.77 6.98 -0.56
N GLY A 166 7.65 6.95 -1.57
CA GLY A 166 8.13 8.16 -2.24
C GLY A 166 6.99 8.93 -2.92
N THR A 167 6.13 8.24 -3.67
CA THR A 167 4.99 8.90 -4.32
C THR A 167 3.96 9.39 -3.31
N LEU A 168 3.74 8.70 -2.20
CA LEU A 168 2.82 9.15 -1.14
C LEU A 168 3.35 10.40 -0.45
N ALA A 169 4.63 10.40 -0.05
CA ALA A 169 5.26 11.59 0.52
C ALA A 169 5.24 12.77 -0.46
N LEU A 170 5.47 12.53 -1.75
CA LEU A 170 5.38 13.56 -2.79
C LEU A 170 3.96 14.11 -2.93
N THR A 171 2.95 13.24 -2.95
CA THR A 171 1.54 13.66 -3.03
C THR A 171 1.13 14.47 -1.81
N ASP A 172 1.45 14.00 -0.61
CA ASP A 172 1.13 14.70 0.64
C ASP A 172 1.81 16.06 0.71
N PHE A 173 3.09 16.13 0.34
CA PHE A 173 3.84 17.39 0.26
C PHE A 173 3.22 18.35 -0.77
N TYR A 174 2.84 17.86 -1.95
CA TYR A 174 2.24 18.68 -3.00
C TYR A 174 0.90 19.27 -2.54
N ILE A 175 0.02 18.45 -1.98
CA ILE A 175 -1.30 18.91 -1.48
C ILE A 175 -1.11 19.88 -0.32
N MET A 176 -0.21 19.59 0.62
CA MET A 176 0.10 20.48 1.73
C MET A 176 0.62 21.84 1.24
N ALA A 177 1.53 21.85 0.26
CA ALA A 177 2.09 23.08 -0.28
C ALA A 177 1.04 23.92 -1.04
N LEU A 178 0.09 23.27 -1.74
CA LEU A 178 -1.07 23.95 -2.31
C LEU A 178 -2.00 24.54 -1.24
N ALA A 179 -2.31 23.76 -0.20
CA ALA A 179 -3.17 24.19 0.90
C ALA A 179 -2.54 25.34 1.72
N ALA A 180 -1.21 25.33 1.87
CA ALA A 180 -0.46 26.39 2.52
C ALA A 180 -0.25 27.64 1.63
N GLY A 181 -0.67 27.59 0.36
CA GLY A 181 -0.54 28.69 -0.59
C GLY A 181 0.90 29.00 -1.01
N TRP A 182 1.82 28.03 -0.89
CA TRP A 182 3.23 28.23 -1.27
C TRP A 182 3.39 28.45 -2.77
N TRP A 183 2.53 27.79 -3.57
CA TRP A 183 2.45 27.95 -5.01
C TRP A 183 1.03 27.64 -5.51
N PRO A 184 0.59 28.24 -6.62
CA PRO A 184 -0.68 27.90 -7.25
C PRO A 184 -0.60 26.55 -7.97
N ASP A 185 -1.73 25.84 -8.07
CA ASP A 185 -1.80 24.59 -8.81
C ASP A 185 -1.56 24.83 -10.30
N LEU A 186 -0.61 24.09 -10.88
CA LEU A 186 -0.27 24.17 -12.29
C LEU A 186 -1.38 23.49 -13.10
N ARG A 187 -2.32 24.29 -13.62
CA ARG A 187 -3.40 23.81 -14.50
C ARG A 187 -2.98 23.81 -15.96
N PHE A 188 -3.23 22.70 -16.64
CA PHE A 188 -3.05 22.55 -18.09
C PHE A 188 -4.35 22.83 -18.85
N ILE A 189 -5.50 22.50 -18.25
CA ILE A 189 -6.84 22.73 -18.78
C ILE A 189 -7.69 23.28 -17.64
N ASN A 190 -8.36 24.42 -17.90
CA ASN A 190 -9.32 25.02 -16.98
C ASN A 190 -10.73 24.53 -17.29
#